data_AF-A0AAW4XRU0-F1
#
_entry.id   AF-A0AAW4XRU0-F1
#
_cell.length_a   1.000
_cell.length_b   1.000
_cell.length_c   1.000
_cell.angle_alpha   90.00
_cell.angle_beta   90.00
_cell.angle_gamma   90.00
#
_symmetry.space_group_name_H-M   'P 1'
#
loop_
_entity.id
_entity.type
_entity.pdbx_description
1 polymer ?
#
loop_
_entity_poly.entity_id
_entity_poly.type
_entity_poly.pdbx_seq_one_letter_code
_entity_poly.pdbx_strand_id
1 'polypeptide(L)' 'MESDAVQDIGTECKERSWHSIVDLHWSGDTLHLIAINDYHANGEALADEFSYTVAAYAPGLSAYRISIVSVELLKGNGA' A
#
# COMPACT_ATOMS: atom_id res chain seq x y z
N MET A 1 -8.09 -17.62 -8.00
CA MET A 1 -9.01 -16.62 -7.40
C MET A 1 -8.21 -15.54 -6.66
N GLU A 2 -6.98 -15.25 -7.12
CA GLU A 2 -6.05 -14.28 -6.49
C GLU A 2 -5.81 -13.05 -7.38
N SER A 3 -6.25 -13.08 -8.63
CA SER A 3 -6.02 -12.00 -9.61
C SER A 3 -6.89 -10.76 -9.39
N ASP A 4 -8.07 -10.88 -8.78
CA ASP A 4 -8.99 -9.74 -8.59
C ASP A 4 -8.59 -8.86 -7.40
N ALA A 5 -8.24 -9.45 -6.25
CA ALA A 5 -7.99 -8.68 -5.03
C ALA A 5 -6.82 -7.69 -5.17
N VAL A 6 -5.71 -8.07 -5.81
CA VAL A 6 -4.57 -7.15 -6.05
C VAL A 6 -4.97 -5.99 -6.93
N GLN A 7 -5.73 -6.28 -7.98
CA GLN A 7 -6.14 -5.28 -8.95
C GLN A 7 -7.13 -4.30 -8.33
N ASP A 8 -8.08 -4.79 -7.54
CA ASP A 8 -9.04 -3.96 -6.83
C ASP A 8 -8.36 -3.11 -5.74
N ILE A 9 -7.47 -3.72 -4.95
CA ILE A 9 -6.69 -3.00 -3.94
C ILE A 9 -5.81 -1.93 -4.60
N GLY A 10 -5.12 -2.28 -5.68
CA GLY A 10 -4.27 -1.36 -6.41
C GLY A 10 -5.05 -0.24 -7.11
N THR A 11 -6.31 -0.47 -7.47
CA THR A 11 -7.19 0.56 -8.04
C THR A 11 -7.64 1.53 -6.97
N GLU A 12 -8.19 1.03 -5.87
CA GLU A 12 -8.67 1.87 -4.76
C GLU A 12 -7.52 2.68 -4.12
N CYS A 13 -6.36 2.06 -3.89
CA CYS A 13 -5.21 2.77 -3.36
C CYS A 13 -4.68 3.86 -4.32
N LYS A 14 -5.05 3.89 -5.61
CA LYS A 14 -4.63 4.97 -6.53
C LYS A 14 -5.52 6.20 -6.48
N GLU A 15 -6.69 6.13 -5.84
CA GLU A 15 -7.66 7.25 -5.79
C GLU A 15 -7.20 8.42 -4.90
N ARG A 16 -6.07 8.29 -4.19
CA ARG A 16 -5.54 9.35 -3.33
C ARG A 16 -4.52 10.23 -4.04
N SER A 17 -4.58 11.52 -3.74
CA SER A 17 -3.66 12.51 -4.29
C SER A 17 -2.34 12.65 -3.53
N TRP A 18 -2.23 12.10 -2.32
CA TRP A 18 -1.08 12.28 -1.42
C TRP A 18 -0.06 11.12 -1.48
N HIS A 19 -0.35 10.07 -2.25
CA HIS A 19 0.62 9.02 -2.57
C HIS A 19 0.46 8.49 -3.98
N SER A 20 1.51 7.81 -4.47
CA SER A 20 1.54 7.15 -5.77
C SER A 20 2.12 5.75 -5.61
N ILE A 21 1.38 4.74 -6.09
CA ILE A 21 1.84 3.34 -6.08
C ILE A 21 2.99 3.19 -7.08
N VAL A 22 4.14 2.76 -6.57
CA VAL A 22 5.31 2.36 -7.36
C VAL A 22 5.20 0.89 -7.76
N ASP A 23 4.81 0.03 -6.82
CA ASP A 23 4.66 -1.40 -7.05
C ASP A 23 3.65 -2.02 -6.07
N LEU A 24 2.95 -3.06 -6.53
CA LEU A 24 2.00 -3.85 -5.73
C LEU A 24 1.99 -5.29 -6.24
N HIS A 25 2.43 -6.23 -5.40
CA HIS A 25 2.52 -7.63 -5.79
C HIS A 25 2.42 -8.58 -4.59
N TRP A 26 2.00 -9.82 -4.85
CA TRP A 26 2.12 -10.92 -3.88
C TRP A 26 3.52 -11.52 -3.91
N SER A 27 4.08 -11.79 -2.73
CA SER A 27 5.28 -12.59 -2.51
C SER A 27 4.94 -13.69 -1.50
N GLY A 28 4.62 -14.88 -2.02
CA GLY A 28 3.99 -15.95 -1.22
C GLY A 28 2.69 -15.46 -0.60
N ASP A 29 2.55 -15.60 0.72
CA ASP A 29 1.36 -15.20 1.47
C ASP A 29 1.36 -13.71 1.88
N THR A 30 2.30 -12.91 1.36
CA THR A 30 2.46 -11.48 1.73
C THR A 30 2.17 -10.56 0.55
N LEU A 31 1.30 -9.57 0.74
CA LEU A 31 1.06 -8.50 -0.23
C LEU A 31 2.00 -7.33 0.07
N HIS A 32 2.86 -6.99 -0.89
CA HIS A 32 3.82 -5.89 -0.78
C HIS A 32 3.30 -4.67 -1.53
N LEU A 33 3.15 -3.55 -0.83
CA LEU A 33 2.91 -2.23 -1.40
C LEU A 33 4.19 -1.38 -1.29
N ILE A 34 4.64 -0.85 -2.43
CA ILE A 34 5.68 0.18 -2.50
C ILE A 34 5.01 1.43 -3.05
N ALA A 35 5.07 2.54 -2.31
CA ALA A 35 4.50 3.81 -2.74
C ALA A 35 5.36 4.99 -2.31
N ILE A 36 5.27 6.07 -3.08
CA ILE A 36 5.78 7.39 -2.71
C ILE A 36 4.63 8.11 -2.03
N ASN A 37 4.85 8.69 -0.84
CA ASN A 37 3.83 9.48 -0.14
C ASN A 37 4.43 10.82 0.35
N ASP A 38 3.58 11.84 0.45
CA ASP A 38 3.93 13.17 0.97
C ASP A 38 3.25 13.51 2.31
N TYR A 39 2.40 12.60 2.79
CA TYR A 39 1.60 12.73 4.01
C TYR A 39 2.13 11.77 5.09
N HIS A 40 2.92 12.31 6.02
CA HIS A 40 3.63 11.61 7.11
C HIS A 40 4.87 10.80 6.72
N ALA A 41 6.04 11.33 7.06
CA ALA A 41 7.36 10.78 6.71
C ALA A 41 7.70 9.42 7.33
N ASN A 42 6.83 8.83 8.16
CA ASN A 42 7.00 7.51 8.75
C ASN A 42 6.12 6.43 8.10
N GLY A 43 5.27 6.79 7.12
CA GLY A 43 4.43 5.85 6.39
C GLY A 43 3.18 5.35 7.13
N GLU A 44 2.86 5.89 8.31
CA GLU A 44 1.70 5.44 9.10
C GLU A 44 0.37 5.66 8.39
N ALA A 45 0.18 6.83 7.76
CA ALA A 45 -1.03 7.13 7.01
C ALA A 45 -1.23 6.15 5.83
N LEU A 46 -0.14 5.79 5.15
CA LEU A 46 -0.16 4.81 4.06
C LEU A 46 -0.51 3.41 4.56
N ALA A 47 0.04 3.02 5.71
CA ALA A 47 -0.26 1.73 6.32
C ALA A 47 -1.74 1.62 6.73
N ASP A 48 -2.30 2.67 7.34
CA ASP A 48 -3.71 2.71 7.74
C ASP A 48 -4.62 2.62 6.51
N GLU A 49 -4.34 3.41 5.47
CA GLU A 49 -5.15 3.37 4.26
C GLU A 49 -5.07 2.02 3.56
N PHE A 50 -3.87 1.48 3.40
CA PHE A 50 -3.69 0.17 2.81
C PHE A 50 -4.44 -0.91 3.59
N SER A 51 -4.52 -0.79 4.92
CA SER A 51 -5.35 -1.68 5.76
C SER A 51 -6.82 -1.61 5.39
N TYR A 52 -7.37 -0.41 5.22
CA TYR A 52 -8.77 -0.26 4.85
C TYR A 52 -9.07 -0.90 3.49
N THR A 53 -8.19 -0.68 2.52
CA THR A 53 -8.35 -1.27 1.19
C THR A 53 -8.24 -2.79 1.21
N VAL A 54 -7.26 -3.37 1.92
CA VAL A 54 -7.14 -4.82 2.08
C VAL A 54 -8.38 -5.40 2.77
N ALA A 55 -8.89 -4.76 3.82
CA ALA A 55 -10.11 -5.21 4.50
C ALA A 55 -11.34 -5.22 3.58
N ALA A 56 -11.48 -4.22 2.70
CA ALA A 56 -12.63 -4.09 1.81
C ALA A 56 -12.60 -5.10 0.65
N TYR A 57 -11.42 -5.33 0.08
CA TYR A 57 -11.28 -6.10 -1.17
C TYR A 57 -10.69 -7.51 -0.98
N ALA A 58 -10.23 -7.84 0.23
CA ALA A 58 -9.83 -9.21 0.60
C ALA A 58 -10.59 -9.72 1.84
N PRO A 59 -11.94 -9.76 1.83
CA PRO A 59 -12.76 -10.12 3.00
C PRO A 59 -12.56 -11.56 3.49
N GLY A 60 -11.85 -12.42 2.73
CA GLY A 60 -11.46 -13.77 3.15
C GLY A 60 -10.26 -13.81 4.11
N LEU A 61 -9.53 -12.70 4.31
CA LEU A 61 -8.42 -12.60 5.25
C LEU A 61 -8.96 -12.32 6.66
N SER A 62 -9.28 -13.39 7.40
CA SER A 62 -9.87 -13.27 8.76
C SER A 62 -8.89 -12.72 9.81
N ALA A 63 -7.60 -12.71 9.51
CA ALA A 63 -6.56 -12.10 10.34
C ALA A 63 -5.34 -11.77 9.46
N TYR A 64 -5.00 -10.49 9.37
CA TYR A 64 -3.76 -10.04 8.73
C TYR A 64 -3.07 -8.99 9.60
N ARG A 65 -1.76 -8.84 9.40
CA ARG A 65 -0.95 -7.80 10.03
C ARG A 65 -0.42 -6.91 8.93
N ILE A 66 -0.45 -5.60 9.17
CA ILE A 66 0.30 -4.63 8.38
C ILE A 66 1.52 -4.19 9.17
N SER A 67 2.63 -4.02 8.46
CA SER A 67 3.90 -3.57 9.04
C SER A 67 4.65 -2.76 8.00
N ILE A 68 5.18 -1.62 8.44
CA ILE A 68 6.03 -0.77 7.61
C ILE A 68 7.43 -1.39 7.62
N VAL A 69 7.88 -1.89 6.46
CA VAL A 69 9.16 -2.60 6.34
C VAL A 69 10.32 -1.64 6.15
N SER A 70 10.13 -0.56 5.39
CA SER A 70 11.14 0.46 5.14
C SER A 70 10.47 1.80 4.85
N VAL A 71 11.16 2.88 5.20
CA VAL A 71 10.81 4.25 4.79
C VAL A 71 12.09 4.97 4.41
N GLU A 72 12.09 5.55 3.22
CA GLU A 72 13.23 6.28 2.69
C GLU A 72 12.78 7.68 2.26
N LEU A 73 13.51 8.69 2.73
CA LEU A 73 13.32 10.06 2.24
C LEU A 73 13.84 10.11 0.81
N LEU A 74 12.94 10.35 -0.14
CA LEU A 74 13.33 10.70 -1.50
C LEU A 74 14.06 12.03 -1.43
N LYS A 75 15.36 12.01 -1.77
CA LYS A 75 16.08 13.26 -2.00
C LYS A 75 15.38 13.94 -3.17
N GLY A 76 14.69 15.05 -2.89
CA GLY A 76 14.25 15.96 -3.93
C GLY A 76 15.49 16.29 -4.78
N ASN A 77 15.37 16.18 -6.10
CA ASN A 77 16.37 16.72 -7.00
C ASN A 77 16.44 18.22 -6.68
N GLY A 78 17.43 18.63 -5.88
CA GLY A 78 17.68 20.02 -5.57
C GLY A 78 17.90 20.75 -6.89
N ALA A 79 16.95 21.59 -7.25
CA ALA A 79 17.07 22.62 -8.26
C ALA A 79 17.12 23.97 -7.56
#